data_AF-H9FAG8-F1
#
_entry.id   AF-H9FAG8-F1
#
_cell.length_a   1.000
_cell.length_b   1.000
_cell.length_c   1.000
_cell.angle_alpha   90.00
_cell.angle_beta   90.00
_cell.angle_gamma   90.00
#
_symmetry.space_group_name_H-M   'P 1'
#
loop_
_entity.id
_entity.type
_entity.pdbx_description
1 polymer ?
#
loop_
_entity_poly.entity_id
_entity_poly.type
_entity_poly.pdbx_seq_one_letter_code
_entity_poly.pdbx_strand_id
1 'polypeptide(L)'
;LALFKYKEEEILKLQDSMSIFKYLRYFTRTILDARKLISISFGDLNPFPLRQIRNRRAYHLEKVRLELTELEAIREDFLRERDTSPDKGELVSDEEEDT
;
A
#
# COMPACT_ATOMS: atom_id res chain seq x y z
N LEU A 1 -4.06 9.80 11.29
CA LEU A 1 -5.51 9.60 11.49
C LEU A 1 -6.22 10.88 11.97
N ALA A 2 -5.71 11.57 13.00
CA ALA A 2 -6.33 12.79 13.52
C ALA A 2 -6.57 13.90 12.49
N LEU A 3 -5.64 14.10 11.55
CA LEU A 3 -5.82 15.05 10.44
C LEU A 3 -7.06 14.72 9.58
N PHE A 4 -7.27 13.44 9.29
CA PHE A 4 -8.45 12.97 8.56
C PHE A 4 -9.72 13.13 9.38
N LYS A 5 -9.67 12.81 10.68
CA LYS A 5 -10.80 12.99 11.59
C LYS A 5 -11.18 14.46 11.77
N TYR A 6 -10.20 15.36 11.80
CA TYR A 6 -10.40 16.80 11.88
C TYR A 6 -11.18 17.36 10.68
N LYS A 7 -10.97 16.79 9.49
CA LYS A 7 -11.59 17.19 8.22
C LYS A 7 -12.56 16.15 7.65
N GLU A 8 -13.08 15.27 8.49
CA GLU A 8 -13.86 14.10 8.07
C GLU A 8 -15.04 14.48 7.17
N GLU A 9 -15.85 15.46 7.59
CA GLU A 9 -17.00 15.91 6.80
C GLU A 9 -16.63 16.50 5.44
N GLU A 10 -15.50 17.23 5.36
CA GLU A 10 -15.03 17.80 4.10
C GLU A 10 -14.55 16.70 3.15
N ILE A 11 -13.85 15.69 3.68
CA ILE A 11 -13.35 14.56 2.90
C ILE A 11 -14.51 13.68 2.41
N LEU A 12 -15.51 13.41 3.25
CA LEU A 12 -16.67 12.58 2.89
C LEU A 12 -17.56 13.19 1.80
N LYS A 13 -17.48 14.51 1.59
CA LYS A 13 -18.19 15.20 0.50
C LYS A 13 -17.50 15.02 -0.87
N LEU A 14 -16.25 14.60 -0.90
CA LEU A 14 -15.50 14.41 -2.14
C LEU A 14 -15.89 13.07 -2.76
N GLN A 15 -16.37 13.11 -4.01
CA GLN A 15 -16.86 11.94 -4.74
C GLN A 15 -15.81 11.39 -5.71
N ASP A 16 -14.94 12.24 -6.23
CA ASP A 16 -13.98 11.89 -7.27
C ASP A 16 -12.54 11.84 -6.77
N SER A 17 -11.77 10.88 -7.30
CA SER A 17 -10.37 10.65 -6.91
C SER A 17 -9.48 11.87 -7.09
N MET A 18 -9.70 12.67 -8.15
CA MET A 18 -8.87 13.83 -8.45
C MET A 18 -9.07 14.94 -7.41
N SER A 19 -10.31 15.20 -7.00
CA SER A 19 -10.65 16.15 -5.93
C SER A 19 -10.13 15.67 -4.59
N ILE A 20 -10.21 14.38 -4.29
CA ILE A 20 -9.59 13.80 -3.10
C ILE A 20 -8.09 14.08 -3.11
N PHE A 21 -7.38 13.77 -4.20
CA PHE A 21 -5.93 14.02 -4.30
C PHE A 21 -5.57 15.50 -4.14
N LYS A 22 -6.29 16.40 -4.82
CA LYS A 22 -6.07 17.86 -4.71
C LYS A 22 -6.29 18.34 -3.27
N TYR A 23 -7.37 17.90 -2.64
CA TYR A 23 -7.71 18.27 -1.27
C TYR A 23 -6.65 17.77 -0.29
N LEU A 24 -6.25 16.49 -0.39
CA LEU A 24 -5.25 15.88 0.49
C LEU A 24 -3.89 16.60 0.44
N ARG A 25 -3.54 17.20 -0.69
CA ARG A 25 -2.30 17.98 -0.84
C ARG A 25 -2.32 19.33 -0.11
N TYR A 26 -3.49 19.90 0.12
CA TYR A 26 -3.63 21.28 0.62
C TYR A 26 -4.24 21.39 2.02
N PHE A 27 -5.17 20.51 2.40
CA PHE A 27 -6.02 20.72 3.59
C PHE A 27 -5.25 20.86 4.90
N THR A 28 -4.07 20.28 5.02
CA THR A 28 -3.22 20.39 6.22
C THR A 28 -2.85 21.83 6.54
N ARG A 29 -2.74 22.69 5.52
CA ARG A 29 -2.47 24.13 5.67
C ARG A 29 -3.66 24.91 6.24
N THR A 30 -4.86 24.33 6.20
CA THR A 30 -6.08 24.96 6.72
C THR A 30 -6.32 24.68 8.20
N ILE A 31 -5.46 23.86 8.83
CA ILE A 31 -5.59 23.48 10.24
C ILE A 31 -4.84 24.50 11.08
N LEU A 32 -5.59 25.37 11.75
CA LEU A 32 -5.04 26.44 12.59
C LEU A 32 -5.18 26.14 14.09
N ASP A 33 -6.13 25.27 14.47
CA ASP A 33 -6.36 24.92 15.87
C ASP A 33 -5.57 23.67 16.29
N ALA A 34 -4.36 23.91 16.78
CA ALA A 34 -3.49 22.86 17.29
C ALA A 34 -4.07 22.17 18.54
N ARG A 35 -4.83 22.88 19.39
CA ARG A 35 -5.40 22.31 20.63
C ARG A 35 -6.47 21.28 20.29
N LYS A 36 -7.38 21.63 19.37
CA LYS A 36 -8.38 20.68 18.84
C LYS A 36 -7.71 19.47 18.18
N LEU A 37 -6.67 19.68 17.39
CA LEU A 37 -5.94 18.57 16.76
C LEU A 37 -5.29 17.62 17.79
N ILE A 38 -4.68 18.16 18.85
CA ILE A 38 -4.11 17.38 19.95
C ILE A 38 -5.20 16.58 20.67
N SER A 39 -6.33 17.20 20.97
CA SER A 39 -7.48 16.54 21.61
C SER A 39 -7.98 15.35 20.79
N ILE A 40 -8.13 15.52 19.47
CA ILE A 40 -8.54 14.43 18.58
C ILE A 40 -7.49 13.32 18.54
N SER A 41 -6.20 13.69 18.50
CA SER A 41 -5.09 12.74 18.38
C SER A 41 -4.92 11.85 19.60
N PHE A 42 -5.02 12.43 20.80
CA PHE A 42 -4.69 11.74 22.05
C PHE A 42 -5.90 11.45 22.94
N GLY A 43 -7.01 12.16 22.75
CA GLY A 43 -8.29 11.88 23.41
C GLY A 43 -9.15 10.94 22.59
N ASP A 44 -9.73 11.46 21.50
CA ASP A 44 -10.78 10.75 20.76
C ASP A 44 -10.30 9.51 20.03
N LEU A 45 -9.15 9.60 19.36
CA LEU A 45 -8.63 8.50 18.55
C LEU A 45 -7.83 7.50 19.37
N ASN A 46 -7.26 7.93 20.51
CA ASN A 46 -6.23 7.24 21.29
C ASN A 46 -5.03 6.81 20.40
N PRO A 47 -3.76 6.93 20.81
CA PRO A 47 -2.69 6.22 20.10
C PRO A 47 -3.07 4.73 19.99
N PHE A 48 -3.40 4.30 18.78
CA PHE A 48 -3.89 2.94 18.50
C PHE A 48 -3.11 1.92 19.32
N PRO A 49 -3.79 0.99 20.03
CA PRO A 49 -3.09 0.00 20.83
C PRO A 49 -2.04 -0.68 19.96
N LEU A 50 -0.75 -0.56 20.31
CA LEU A 50 0.36 -1.08 19.51
C LEU A 50 0.17 -2.55 19.13
N ARG A 51 -0.54 -3.30 19.98
CA ARG A 51 -1.00 -4.67 19.72
C ARG A 51 -1.83 -4.79 18.44
N GLN A 52 -2.82 -3.93 18.22
CA GLN A 52 -3.64 -3.95 17.01
C GLN A 52 -2.81 -3.64 15.75
N ILE A 53 -1.88 -2.68 15.85
CA ILE A 53 -0.95 -2.37 14.75
C ILE A 53 -0.08 -3.58 14.44
N ARG A 54 0.52 -4.21 15.46
CA ARG A 54 1.35 -5.41 15.31
C ARG A 54 0.57 -6.55 14.68
N ASN A 55 -0.66 -6.81 15.13
CA ASN A 55 -1.50 -7.86 14.58
C ASN A 55 -1.83 -7.63 13.10
N ARG A 56 -2.20 -6.39 12.72
CA ARG A 56 -2.47 -6.06 11.32
C ARG A 56 -1.21 -6.18 10.46
N ARG A 57 -0.05 -5.73 10.95
CA ARG A 57 1.23 -5.87 10.25
C ARG A 57 1.60 -7.34 10.04
N ALA A 58 1.47 -8.16 11.07
CA ALA A 58 1.73 -9.59 10.98
C ALA A 58 0.82 -10.26 9.94
N TYR A 59 -0.48 -9.96 9.97
CA TYR A 59 -1.44 -10.47 8.98
C TYR A 59 -1.05 -10.10 7.54
N HIS A 60 -0.78 -8.82 7.27
CA HIS A 60 -0.43 -8.39 5.91
C HIS A 60 0.94 -8.90 5.46
N LEU A 61 1.90 -9.00 6.37
CA LEU A 61 3.22 -9.59 6.08
C LEU A 61 3.10 -11.06 5.69
N GLU A 62 2.27 -11.81 6.41
CA GLU A 62 2.06 -13.23 6.12
C GLU A 62 1.41 -13.44 4.74
N LYS A 63 0.45 -12.58 4.37
CA LYS A 63 -0.15 -12.60 3.03
C LYS A 63 0.90 -12.41 1.92
N VAL A 64 1.78 -11.41 2.08
CA VAL A 64 2.85 -11.14 1.10
C VAL A 64 3.86 -12.28 1.03
N ARG A 65 4.19 -12.90 2.16
CA ARG A 65 5.08 -14.07 2.18
C ARG A 65 4.50 -15.24 1.41
N LEU A 66 3.22 -15.52 1.59
CA LEU A 66 2.55 -16.59 0.86
C LEU A 66 2.57 -16.30 -0.66
N GLU A 67 2.19 -15.09 -1.07
CA GLU A 67 2.23 -14.68 -2.49
C GLU A 67 3.65 -14.83 -3.06
N LEU A 68 4.70 -14.46 -2.30
CA LEU A 68 6.09 -14.63 -2.72
C LEU A 68 6.48 -16.11 -2.87
N THR A 69 6.12 -16.95 -1.91
CA THR A 69 6.41 -18.39 -1.98
C THR A 69 5.72 -19.08 -3.16
N GLU A 70 4.48 -18.68 -3.48
CA GLU A 70 3.77 -19.16 -4.67
C GLU A 70 4.50 -18.77 -5.96
N LEU A 71 4.96 -17.51 -6.06
CA LEU A 71 5.72 -17.04 -7.22
C LEU A 71 7.08 -17.74 -7.35
N GLU A 72 7.76 -17.99 -6.24
CA GLU A 72 9.03 -18.74 -6.22
C GLU A 72 8.83 -20.19 -6.67
N ALA A 73 7.75 -20.86 -6.25
CA ALA A 73 7.42 -22.20 -6.72
C ALA A 73 7.19 -22.24 -8.24
N ILE A 74 6.41 -21.31 -8.77
CA ILE A 74 6.16 -21.18 -10.22
C ILE A 74 7.49 -20.98 -10.99
N ARG A 75 8.37 -20.12 -10.46
CA ARG A 75 9.68 -19.86 -11.07
C ARG A 75 10.54 -21.13 -11.11
N GLU A 76 10.60 -21.88 -10.02
CA GLU A 76 11.40 -23.11 -9.94
C GLU A 76 10.86 -24.20 -10.86
N ASP A 77 9.54 -24.37 -10.95
CA ASP A 77 8.93 -25.33 -11.87
C ASP A 77 9.23 -24.98 -13.33
N PHE A 78 9.13 -23.69 -13.70
CA PHE A 78 9.52 -23.22 -15.03
C PHE A 78 10.99 -23.51 -15.36
N LEU A 79 11.90 -23.26 -14.41
CA LEU A 79 13.34 -23.56 -14.60
C LEU A 79 13.58 -25.06 -14.77
N ARG A 80 12.91 -25.90 -13.96
CA ARG A 80 13.01 -27.38 -14.07
C ARG A 80 12.49 -27.90 -15.40
N GLU A 81 11.34 -27.43 -15.88
CA GLU A 81 10.77 -27.84 -17.17
C GLU A 81 11.70 -27.45 -18.35
N ARG A 82 12.34 -26.28 -18.27
CA ARG A 82 13.33 -25.85 -19.26
C ARG A 82 14.60 -26.72 -19.21
N ASP A 83 15.13 -26.99 -18.02
CA ASP A 83 16.38 -27.74 -17.86
C ASP A 83 16.20 -29.25 -18.17
N THR A 84 14.96 -29.76 -18.16
CA THR A 84 14.62 -31.16 -18.49
C THR A 84 14.16 -31.38 -19.94
N SER A 85 13.97 -30.32 -20.72
CA SER A 85 13.63 -30.40 -22.14
C SER A 85 14.90 -30.41 -23.00
N PRO A 86 15.22 -31.49 -23.74
CA PRO A 86 16.45 -31.57 -24.54
C PRO A 86 16.36 -30.86 -25.91
N ASP A 87 15.40 -29.95 -26.14
CA ASP A 87 15.26 -29.24 -27.42
C ASP A 87 14.76 -27.80 -27.23
N LYS A 88 15.44 -26.86 -27.92
CA LYS A 88 15.28 -25.38 -27.97
C LYS A 88 15.88 -24.61 -26.78
N GLY A 89 17.03 -23.96 -26.88
CA GLY A 89 17.56 -23.25 -28.05
C GLY A 89 16.74 -21.97 -28.29
N GLU A 90 17.20 -20.86 -27.72
CA GLU A 90 16.89 -19.48 -28.13
C GLU A 90 15.48 -18.96 -27.83
N LEU A 91 15.28 -18.47 -26.59
CA LEU A 91 14.31 -17.40 -26.35
C LEU A 91 15.07 -16.07 -26.48
N VAL A 92 14.94 -15.47 -27.67
CA VAL A 92 15.34 -14.09 -27.97
C VAL A 92 14.74 -13.17 -26.92
N SER A 93 15.59 -12.46 -26.19
CA SER A 93 15.20 -11.29 -25.42
C SER A 93 14.91 -10.19 -26.44
N ASP A 94 13.64 -9.86 -26.66
CA ASP A 94 13.29 -8.60 -27.31
C ASP A 94 13.71 -7.47 -26.36
N GLU A 95 14.95 -6.98 -26.53
CA GLU A 95 15.32 -5.64 -26.10
C GLU A 95 14.59 -4.68 -27.04
N GLU A 96 13.51 -4.05 -26.56
CA GLU A 96 12.89 -2.94 -27.30
C GLU A 96 13.89 -1.77 -27.36
N GLU A 97 14.41 -1.54 -28.55
CA GLU A 97 15.24 -0.39 -28.94
C GLU A 97 14.33 0.83 -29.13
N ASP A 98 14.20 1.68 -28.10
CA ASP A 98 13.51 2.97 -28.20
C ASP A 98 14.38 3.97 -29.00
N THR A 99 13.98 4.23 -30.25
CA THR A 99 14.43 5.37 -31.08
C THR A 99 13.66 6.65 -30.77
#